data_AF-A0A958IW04-F1
#
_entry.id   AF-A0A958IW04-F1
#
_cell.length_a   1.000
_cell.length_b   1.000
_cell.length_c   1.000
_cell.angle_alpha   90.00
_cell.angle_beta   90.00
_cell.angle_gamma   90.00
#
_symmetry.space_group_name_H-M   'P 1'
#
loop_
_entity.id
_entity.type
_entity.pdbx_description
1 polymer ?
#
loop_
_entity_poly.entity_id
_entity_poly.type
_entity_poly.pdbx_seq_one_letter_code
_entity_poly.pdbx_strand_id
1 'polypeptide(L)'
;AKCSDCHGAHRILGVNNPNSMVGARNIVATCQKCHEDANARFTGYLTHATHHDRDKFPILYYTYWFMTTLLISVFGFFGVHTLLWLPRSIQGIRERKQREAKAHASGMSKYYIQRFTASQRLTHIFVIISFLALALTGMLLKFSGLSWARFIVDLMGGVSGAGLIHRFAAIITFGYFAFHLFSLIKKKRDRRMSIKDMLSGPNSLMFNLQDLKDFGATLKWFFGLG
;
A
#
# COMPACT_ATOMS: atom_id res chain seq x y z
N ALA A 1 -28.64 6.42 11.62
CA ALA A 1 -29.30 7.70 11.31
C ALA A 1 -30.12 7.55 10.03
N LYS A 2 -31.29 8.19 9.99
CA LYS A 2 -32.20 8.33 8.84
C LYS A 2 -32.06 9.74 8.25
N CYS A 3 -32.59 9.95 7.05
CA CYS A 3 -32.57 11.27 6.38
C CYS A 3 -33.17 12.39 7.26
N SER A 4 -34.25 12.07 7.98
CA SER A 4 -34.93 12.99 8.89
C SER A 4 -34.09 13.43 10.09
N ASP A 5 -33.12 12.61 10.51
CA ASP A 5 -32.28 12.91 11.67
C ASP A 5 -31.35 14.10 11.37
N CYS A 6 -30.96 14.25 10.11
CA CYS A 6 -30.11 15.34 9.63
C CYS A 6 -30.90 16.50 9.01
N HIS A 7 -31.95 16.21 8.22
CA HIS A 7 -32.68 17.23 7.46
C HIS A 7 -33.99 17.71 8.11
N GLY A 8 -34.47 17.03 9.15
CA GLY A 8 -35.80 17.22 9.73
C GLY A 8 -36.90 16.43 9.00
N ALA A 9 -38.05 16.27 9.64
CA ALA A 9 -39.18 15.49 9.10
C ALA A 9 -40.11 16.31 8.19
N HIS A 10 -40.55 17.48 8.65
CA HIS A 10 -41.56 18.31 7.95
C HIS A 10 -41.03 19.67 7.45
N ARG A 11 -39.79 20.05 7.80
CA ARG A 11 -39.15 21.31 7.39
C ARG A 11 -37.77 21.05 6.81
N ILE A 12 -37.73 20.41 5.63
CA ILE A 12 -36.50 20.16 4.89
C ILE A 12 -36.09 21.45 4.20
N LEU A 13 -35.17 22.19 4.81
CA LEU A 13 -34.67 23.46 4.30
C LEU A 13 -33.37 23.25 3.53
N GLY A 14 -33.19 23.99 2.43
CA GLY A 14 -31.95 24.00 1.66
C GLY A 14 -30.73 24.40 2.51
N VAL A 15 -29.55 23.93 2.13
CA VAL A 15 -28.29 24.10 2.90
C VAL A 15 -27.95 25.57 3.18
N ASN A 16 -28.33 26.48 2.28
CA ASN A 16 -28.07 27.91 2.41
C ASN A 16 -29.07 28.64 3.32
N ASN A 17 -30.14 27.97 3.78
CA ASN A 17 -31.10 28.57 4.69
C ASN A 17 -30.50 28.62 6.11
N PRO A 18 -30.50 29.77 6.80
CA PRO A 18 -29.97 29.91 8.16
C PRO A 18 -30.61 28.94 9.19
N ASN A 19 -31.86 28.55 8.96
CA ASN A 19 -32.61 27.62 9.84
C ASN A 19 -32.44 26.15 9.44
N SER A 20 -31.68 25.84 8.39
CA SER A 20 -31.44 24.46 7.99
C SER A 20 -30.59 23.73 9.01
N MET A 21 -31.01 22.53 9.41
CA MET A 21 -30.25 21.67 10.33
C MET A 21 -28.90 21.22 9.74
N VAL A 22 -28.79 21.18 8.42
CA VAL A 22 -27.54 20.89 7.69
C VAL A 22 -26.81 22.14 7.22
N GLY A 23 -27.31 23.33 7.57
CA GLY A 23 -26.64 24.59 7.26
C GLY A 23 -25.34 24.75 8.05
N ALA A 24 -24.40 25.54 7.53
CA ALA A 24 -23.05 25.68 8.08
C ALA A 24 -23.00 26.07 9.58
N ARG A 25 -24.01 26.79 10.09
CA ARG A 25 -24.11 27.19 11.50
C ARG A 25 -24.66 26.09 12.42
N ASN A 26 -25.47 25.18 11.90
CA ASN A 26 -26.24 24.21 12.70
C ASN A 26 -25.72 22.77 12.57
N ILE A 27 -24.94 22.48 11.51
CA ILE A 27 -24.47 21.13 11.17
C ILE A 27 -23.72 20.45 12.34
N VAL A 28 -22.92 21.19 13.11
CA VAL A 28 -22.20 20.65 14.28
C VAL A 28 -23.18 20.19 15.35
N ALA A 29 -24.12 21.05 15.75
CA ALA A 29 -25.16 20.70 16.72
C ALA A 29 -26.04 19.53 16.25
N THR A 30 -26.31 19.43 14.94
CA THR A 30 -27.04 18.30 14.35
C THR A 30 -26.28 16.99 14.48
N CYS A 31 -24.99 16.97 14.16
CA CYS A 31 -24.15 15.77 14.34
C CYS A 31 -23.97 15.40 15.82
N GLN A 32 -23.90 16.39 16.71
CA GLN A 32 -23.77 16.19 18.17
C GLN A 32 -24.95 15.47 18.82
N LYS A 33 -26.11 15.42 18.16
CA LYS A 33 -27.25 14.61 18.63
C LYS A 33 -26.93 13.11 18.73
N CYS A 34 -25.99 12.61 17.93
CA CYS A 34 -25.56 11.21 17.96
C CYS A 34 -24.05 11.03 18.19
N HIS A 35 -23.25 12.08 17.98
CA HIS A 35 -21.80 12.06 18.14
C HIS A 35 -21.37 13.21 19.06
N GLU A 36 -21.34 12.98 20.37
CA GLU A 36 -21.09 14.02 21.38
C GLU A 36 -19.80 14.84 21.10
N ASP A 37 -18.75 14.18 20.60
CA ASP A 37 -17.46 14.82 20.25
C ASP A 37 -17.41 15.44 18.85
N ALA A 38 -18.54 15.53 18.14
CA ALA A 38 -18.58 16.11 16.80
C ALA A 38 -18.18 17.59 16.82
N ASN A 39 -17.30 17.95 15.89
CA ASN A 39 -16.77 19.29 15.71
C ASN A 39 -16.83 19.71 14.23
N ALA A 40 -16.46 20.95 13.91
CA ALA A 40 -16.52 21.46 12.54
C ALA A 40 -15.73 20.64 11.51
N ARG A 41 -14.66 19.93 11.91
CA ARG A 41 -13.92 19.04 11.00
C ARG A 41 -14.69 17.75 10.74
N PHE A 42 -15.38 17.22 11.75
CA PHE A 42 -16.22 16.04 11.63
C PHE A 42 -17.37 16.27 10.63
N THR A 43 -17.98 17.46 10.66
CA THR A 43 -19.10 17.80 9.77
C THR A 43 -18.70 18.03 8.32
N GLY A 44 -17.41 18.10 8.01
CA GLY A 44 -16.91 18.21 6.64
C GLY A 44 -17.03 16.92 5.82
N TYR A 45 -17.48 15.82 6.43
CA TYR A 45 -17.66 14.55 5.74
C TYR A 45 -18.84 14.60 4.77
N LEU A 46 -18.61 14.24 3.51
CA LEU A 46 -19.64 14.19 2.47
C LEU A 46 -20.47 12.89 2.63
N THR A 47 -21.50 12.94 3.47
CA THR A 47 -22.38 11.80 3.80
C THR A 47 -23.14 11.21 2.60
N HIS A 48 -23.34 12.00 1.54
CA HIS A 48 -24.04 11.57 0.31
C HIS A 48 -23.10 11.38 -0.88
N ALA A 49 -21.79 11.61 -0.74
CA ALA A 49 -20.87 11.37 -1.84
C ALA A 49 -20.74 9.86 -2.06
N THR A 50 -21.13 9.42 -3.25
CA THR A 50 -21.01 8.01 -3.63
C THR A 50 -20.27 7.89 -4.95
N HIS A 51 -19.55 6.79 -5.13
CA HIS A 51 -18.84 6.47 -6.37
C HIS A 51 -19.77 5.90 -7.46
N HIS A 52 -21.08 5.83 -7.24
CA HIS A 52 -22.05 5.28 -8.20
C HIS A 52 -22.59 6.34 -9.16
N ASP A 53 -22.51 7.61 -8.79
CA ASP A 53 -23.02 8.72 -9.58
C ASP A 53 -21.85 9.45 -10.26
N ARG A 54 -21.64 9.14 -11.54
CA ARG A 54 -20.57 9.73 -12.36
C ARG A 54 -20.82 11.21 -12.64
N ASP A 55 -22.07 11.62 -12.77
CA ASP A 55 -22.41 12.98 -13.19
C ASP A 55 -22.28 13.96 -12.02
N LYS A 56 -22.69 13.54 -10.82
CA LYS A 56 -22.59 14.36 -9.61
C LYS A 56 -21.22 14.28 -8.92
N PHE A 57 -20.56 13.12 -8.95
CA PHE A 57 -19.28 12.88 -8.28
C PHE A 57 -18.22 12.23 -9.20
N PRO A 58 -17.84 12.87 -10.32
CA PRO A 58 -16.96 12.28 -11.33
C PRO A 58 -15.59 11.87 -10.77
N ILE A 59 -14.99 12.72 -9.92
CA ILE A 59 -13.68 12.43 -9.31
C ILE A 59 -13.74 11.15 -8.48
N LEU A 60 -14.76 11.02 -7.62
CA LEU A 60 -14.93 9.86 -6.75
C LEU A 60 -15.19 8.58 -7.55
N TYR A 61 -16.00 8.67 -8.61
CA TYR A 61 -16.26 7.57 -9.55
C TYR A 61 -14.96 7.03 -10.16
N TYR A 62 -14.16 7.91 -10.79
CA TYR A 62 -12.93 7.49 -11.44
C TYR A 62 -11.85 7.05 -10.46
N THR A 63 -11.70 7.72 -9.31
CA THR A 63 -10.76 7.29 -8.27
C THR A 63 -11.12 5.90 -7.75
N TYR A 64 -12.40 5.61 -7.50
CA TYR A 64 -12.84 4.29 -7.06
C TYR A 64 -12.47 3.19 -8.06
N TRP A 65 -12.80 3.39 -9.34
CA TRP A 65 -12.51 2.41 -10.39
C TRP A 65 -11.02 2.24 -10.63
N PHE A 66 -10.25 3.34 -10.65
CA PHE A 66 -8.80 3.29 -10.77
C PHE A 66 -8.17 2.50 -9.62
N MET A 67 -8.49 2.85 -8.36
CA MET A 67 -7.92 2.18 -7.19
C MET A 67 -8.34 0.71 -7.08
N THR A 68 -9.59 0.39 -7.46
CA THR A 68 -10.08 -0.99 -7.47
C THR A 68 -9.40 -1.81 -8.56
N THR A 69 -9.25 -1.27 -9.76
CA THR A 69 -8.54 -1.93 -10.86
C THR A 69 -7.07 -2.14 -10.51
N LEU A 70 -6.41 -1.12 -9.97
CA LEU A 70 -5.03 -1.20 -9.51
C LEU A 70 -4.87 -2.32 -8.46
N LEU A 71 -5.74 -2.37 -7.46
CA LEU A 71 -5.70 -3.40 -6.41
C LEU A 71 -5.88 -4.80 -7.01
N ILE A 72 -6.94 -5.03 -7.79
CA ILE A 72 -7.22 -6.34 -8.39
C ILE A 72 -6.08 -6.76 -9.31
N SER A 73 -5.56 -5.85 -10.13
CA SER A 73 -4.45 -6.10 -11.05
C SER A 73 -3.17 -6.50 -10.30
N VAL A 74 -2.76 -5.72 -9.30
CA VAL A 74 -1.54 -5.99 -8.51
C VAL A 74 -1.67 -7.31 -7.75
N PHE A 75 -2.75 -7.52 -7.00
CA PHE A 75 -2.93 -8.77 -6.25
C PHE A 75 -3.08 -9.99 -7.18
N GLY A 76 -3.78 -9.84 -8.30
CA GLY A 76 -3.94 -10.90 -9.29
C GLY A 76 -2.61 -11.27 -9.94
N PHE A 77 -1.89 -10.28 -10.49
CA PHE A 77 -0.62 -10.49 -11.16
C PHE A 77 0.44 -11.06 -10.22
N PHE A 78 0.70 -10.41 -9.08
CA PHE A 78 1.73 -10.87 -8.14
C PHE A 78 1.32 -12.15 -7.42
N GLY A 79 0.03 -12.35 -7.14
CA GLY A 79 -0.49 -13.59 -6.56
C GLY A 79 -0.26 -14.78 -7.49
N VAL A 80 -0.64 -14.66 -8.77
CA VAL A 80 -0.37 -15.70 -9.78
C VAL A 80 1.12 -15.92 -9.96
N HIS A 81 1.91 -14.84 -10.04
CA HIS A 81 3.37 -14.93 -10.12
C HIS A 81 3.97 -15.73 -8.95
N THR A 82 3.57 -15.45 -7.71
CA THR A 82 4.04 -16.18 -6.52
C THR A 82 3.59 -17.65 -6.55
N LEU A 83 2.36 -17.94 -6.96
CA LEU A 83 1.86 -19.30 -7.09
C LEU A 83 2.64 -20.11 -8.14
N LEU A 84 2.97 -19.51 -9.28
CA LEU A 84 3.81 -20.15 -10.31
C LEU A 84 5.26 -20.33 -9.85
N TRP A 85 5.78 -19.40 -9.04
CA TRP A 85 7.14 -19.45 -8.52
C TRP A 85 7.32 -20.49 -7.40
N LEU A 86 6.31 -20.72 -6.58
CA LEU A 86 6.42 -21.52 -5.35
C LEU A 86 6.87 -22.98 -5.59
N PRO A 87 6.29 -23.77 -6.52
CA PRO A 87 6.72 -25.15 -6.77
C PRO A 87 8.19 -25.24 -7.18
N ARG A 88 8.61 -24.35 -8.08
CA ARG A 88 9.98 -24.28 -8.58
C ARG A 88 10.98 -23.83 -7.53
N SER A 89 10.58 -22.90 -6.67
CA SER A 89 11.39 -22.50 -5.53
C SER A 89 11.63 -23.65 -4.56
N ILE A 90 10.58 -24.43 -4.25
CA ILE A 90 10.70 -25.63 -3.42
C ILE A 90 11.59 -26.68 -4.07
N GLN A 91 11.45 -26.90 -5.38
CA GLN A 91 12.34 -27.78 -6.14
C GLN A 91 13.80 -27.30 -6.07
N GLY A 92 14.04 -26.01 -6.29
CA GLY A 92 15.38 -25.41 -6.23
C GLY A 92 16.03 -25.54 -4.86
N ILE A 93 15.25 -25.43 -3.77
CA ILE A 93 15.75 -25.66 -2.39
C ILE A 93 16.19 -27.13 -2.22
N ARG A 94 15.42 -28.09 -2.75
CA ARG A 94 15.76 -29.53 -2.69
C ARG A 94 17.03 -29.82 -3.47
N GLU A 95 17.13 -29.32 -4.70
CA GLU A 95 18.32 -29.49 -5.55
C GLU A 95 19.55 -28.82 -4.93
N ARG A 96 19.39 -27.64 -4.35
CA ARG A 96 20.49 -26.94 -3.65
C ARG A 96 20.97 -27.75 -2.44
N LYS A 97 20.07 -28.32 -1.64
CA LYS A 97 20.44 -29.19 -0.51
C LYS A 97 21.23 -30.43 -0.97
N GLN A 98 20.83 -31.02 -2.11
CA GLN A 98 21.57 -32.14 -2.71
C GLN A 98 22.95 -31.72 -3.22
N ARG A 99 23.05 -30.57 -3.90
CA ARG A 99 24.34 -30.02 -4.36
C ARG A 99 25.25 -29.69 -3.19
N GLU A 100 24.71 -29.14 -2.11
CA GLU A 100 25.47 -28.84 -0.90
C GLU A 100 25.95 -30.10 -0.18
N ALA A 101 25.13 -31.16 -0.13
CA ALA A 101 25.54 -32.46 0.41
C ALA A 101 26.67 -33.08 -0.42
N LYS A 102 26.58 -33.01 -1.76
CA LYS A 102 27.63 -33.47 -2.68
C LYS A 102 28.92 -32.64 -2.54
N ALA A 103 28.82 -31.31 -2.47
CA ALA A 103 29.96 -30.42 -2.32
C ALA A 103 30.73 -30.64 -1.01
N HIS A 104 30.00 -30.87 0.10
CA HIS A 104 30.58 -31.27 1.38
C HIS A 104 31.28 -32.63 1.30
N ALA A 105 30.66 -33.62 0.66
CA ALA A 105 31.28 -34.93 0.45
C ALA A 105 32.56 -34.87 -0.41
N SER A 106 32.64 -33.93 -1.37
CA SER A 106 33.81 -33.71 -2.23
C SER A 106 34.87 -32.77 -1.64
N GLY A 107 34.72 -32.30 -0.40
CA GLY A 107 35.69 -31.41 0.24
C GLY A 107 35.87 -30.03 -0.41
N MET A 108 34.93 -29.58 -1.25
CA MET A 108 35.02 -28.26 -1.90
C MET A 108 34.69 -27.14 -0.91
N SER A 109 35.54 -26.12 -0.84
CA SER A 109 35.31 -24.94 0.00
C SER A 109 34.15 -24.10 -0.54
N LYS A 110 33.26 -23.65 0.34
CA LYS A 110 32.10 -22.82 -0.01
C LYS A 110 32.53 -21.37 -0.21
N TYR A 111 32.26 -20.80 -1.39
CA TYR A 111 32.39 -19.37 -1.64
C TYR A 111 31.07 -18.66 -1.26
N TYR A 112 31.12 -17.74 -0.29
CA TYR A 112 29.97 -16.93 0.11
C TYR A 112 30.10 -15.51 -0.46
N ILE A 113 29.12 -15.09 -1.27
CA ILE A 113 29.06 -13.72 -1.80
C ILE A 113 28.14 -12.89 -0.91
N GLN A 114 28.69 -11.85 -0.27
CA GLN A 114 27.86 -10.88 0.45
C GLN A 114 27.21 -9.91 -0.55
N ARG A 115 25.93 -10.15 -0.85
CA ARG A 115 25.18 -9.31 -1.80
C ARG A 115 24.66 -8.00 -1.20
N PHE A 116 24.32 -7.98 0.09
CA PHE A 116 23.72 -6.81 0.76
C PHE A 116 24.46 -6.42 2.04
N THR A 117 24.59 -5.12 2.27
CA THR A 117 25.16 -4.56 3.50
C THR A 117 24.16 -4.64 4.66
N ALA A 118 24.63 -4.49 5.89
CA ALA A 118 23.76 -4.47 7.07
C ALA A 118 22.72 -3.32 7.02
N SER A 119 23.13 -2.13 6.57
CA SER A 119 22.25 -0.97 6.42
C SER A 119 21.15 -1.20 5.38
N GLN A 120 21.48 -1.87 4.27
CA GLN A 120 20.50 -2.25 3.26
C GLN A 120 19.50 -3.27 3.81
N ARG A 121 19.94 -4.29 4.54
CA ARG A 121 19.03 -5.27 5.15
C ARG A 121 18.10 -4.62 6.17
N LEU A 122 18.62 -3.74 7.02
CA LEU A 122 17.83 -3.04 8.03
C LEU A 122 16.77 -2.13 7.39
N THR A 123 17.15 -1.35 6.38
CA THR A 123 16.18 -0.51 5.64
C THR A 123 15.10 -1.33 4.97
N HIS A 124 15.42 -2.50 4.40
CA HIS A 124 14.41 -3.39 3.82
C HIS A 124 13.43 -3.94 4.87
N ILE A 125 13.91 -4.30 6.07
CA ILE A 125 13.03 -4.74 7.16
C ILE A 125 12.04 -3.63 7.53
N PHE A 126 12.51 -2.39 7.67
CA PHE A 126 11.63 -1.25 7.94
C PHE A 126 10.62 -1.02 6.81
N VAL A 127 11.04 -1.13 5.55
CA VAL A 127 10.14 -1.04 4.38
C VAL A 127 9.04 -2.09 4.48
N ILE A 128 9.40 -3.36 4.72
CA ILE A 128 8.42 -4.46 4.79
C ILE A 128 7.40 -4.21 5.91
N ILE A 129 7.88 -3.92 7.12
CA ILE A 129 7.00 -3.75 8.28
C ILE A 129 6.06 -2.54 8.09
N SER A 130 6.61 -1.40 7.69
CA SER A 130 5.81 -0.18 7.49
C SER A 130 4.82 -0.31 6.34
N PHE A 131 5.24 -0.90 5.21
CA PHE A 131 4.35 -1.13 4.07
C PHE A 131 3.20 -2.08 4.44
N LEU A 132 3.48 -3.20 5.09
CA LEU A 132 2.45 -4.14 5.53
C LEU A 132 1.50 -3.51 6.53
N ALA A 133 2.00 -2.69 7.47
CA ALA A 133 1.17 -1.96 8.42
C ALA A 133 0.26 -0.92 7.73
N LEU A 134 0.80 -0.14 6.78
CA LEU A 134 0.02 0.82 5.98
C LEU A 134 -1.05 0.13 5.12
N ALA A 135 -0.68 -0.97 4.46
CA ALA A 135 -1.59 -1.76 3.65
C ALA A 135 -2.72 -2.36 4.49
N LEU A 136 -2.39 -2.97 5.64
CA LEU A 136 -3.37 -3.54 6.56
C LEU A 136 -4.33 -2.47 7.07
N THR A 137 -3.82 -1.39 7.66
CA THR A 137 -4.65 -0.29 8.19
C THR A 137 -5.51 0.37 7.11
N GLY A 138 -5.00 0.52 5.88
CA GLY A 138 -5.78 1.01 4.75
C GLY A 138 -6.90 0.05 4.30
N MET A 139 -6.65 -1.27 4.31
CA MET A 139 -7.67 -2.26 3.98
C MET A 139 -8.81 -2.27 5.00
N LEU A 140 -8.51 -2.10 6.29
CA LEU A 140 -9.54 -2.03 7.34
C LEU A 140 -10.51 -0.86 7.12
N LEU A 141 -10.01 0.28 6.66
CA LEU A 141 -10.85 1.44 6.31
C LEU A 141 -11.74 1.14 5.08
N LYS A 142 -11.17 0.53 4.04
CA LYS A 142 -11.91 0.18 2.80
C LYS A 142 -13.02 -0.85 3.06
N PHE A 143 -12.76 -1.82 3.92
CA PHE A 143 -13.64 -2.96 4.19
C PHE A 143 -14.34 -2.90 5.55
N SER A 144 -14.53 -1.70 6.10
CA SER A 144 -15.13 -1.47 7.44
C SER A 144 -16.52 -2.11 7.66
N GLY A 145 -17.24 -2.40 6.57
CA GLY A 145 -18.51 -3.13 6.61
C GLY A 145 -18.40 -4.63 6.90
N LEU A 146 -17.22 -5.24 6.68
CA LEU A 146 -17.00 -6.67 6.84
C LEU A 146 -16.62 -7.03 8.28
N SER A 147 -17.09 -8.19 8.75
CA SER A 147 -16.87 -8.66 10.13
C SER A 147 -15.40 -8.86 10.47
N TRP A 148 -14.61 -9.41 9.54
CA TRP A 148 -13.18 -9.60 9.74
C TRP A 148 -12.44 -8.28 9.93
N ALA A 149 -12.86 -7.20 9.25
CA ALA A 149 -12.23 -5.89 9.38
C ALA A 149 -12.50 -5.29 10.77
N ARG A 150 -13.72 -5.44 11.28
CA ARG A 150 -14.07 -5.00 12.65
C ARG A 150 -13.27 -5.74 13.69
N PHE A 151 -13.15 -7.08 13.57
CA PHE A 151 -12.34 -7.89 14.47
C PHE A 151 -10.89 -7.41 14.58
N ILE A 152 -10.25 -7.12 13.44
CA ILE A 152 -8.86 -6.65 13.43
C ILE A 152 -8.77 -5.22 14.00
N VAL A 153 -9.72 -4.34 13.68
CA VAL A 153 -9.75 -2.98 14.25
C VAL A 153 -9.88 -3.02 15.77
N ASP A 154 -10.75 -3.88 16.31
CA ASP A 154 -10.93 -4.04 17.75
C ASP A 154 -9.66 -4.56 18.41
N LEU A 155 -9.00 -5.55 17.79
CA LEU A 155 -7.70 -6.07 18.25
C LEU A 155 -6.60 -4.99 18.26
N MET A 156 -6.66 -4.02 17.35
CA MET A 156 -5.70 -2.91 17.24
C MET A 156 -6.03 -1.73 18.17
N GLY A 157 -7.03 -1.84 19.06
CA GLY A 157 -7.44 -0.76 19.95
C GLY A 157 -8.45 0.22 19.32
N GLY A 158 -9.26 -0.28 18.39
CA GLY A 158 -10.30 0.49 17.70
C GLY A 158 -9.76 1.37 16.57
N VAL A 159 -10.63 2.22 16.02
CA VAL A 159 -10.31 3.12 14.91
C VAL A 159 -9.16 4.07 15.25
N SER A 160 -9.10 4.53 16.50
CA SER A 160 -8.02 5.38 17.01
C SER A 160 -6.66 4.65 16.99
N GLY A 161 -6.61 3.40 17.47
CA GLY A 161 -5.40 2.59 17.46
C GLY A 161 -4.91 2.28 16.05
N ALA A 162 -5.82 1.88 15.16
CA ALA A 162 -5.50 1.67 13.74
C ALA A 162 -4.95 2.95 13.07
N GLY A 163 -5.52 4.12 13.40
CA GLY A 163 -5.04 5.41 12.92
C GLY A 163 -3.65 5.80 13.44
N LEU A 164 -3.35 5.49 14.71
CA LEU A 164 -2.02 5.71 15.28
C LEU A 164 -0.96 4.83 14.59
N ILE A 165 -1.26 3.54 14.40
CA ILE A 165 -0.38 2.60 13.71
C ILE A 165 -0.11 3.06 12.28
N HIS A 166 -1.15 3.52 11.57
CA HIS A 166 -1.01 4.05 10.21
C HIS A 166 -0.06 5.25 10.16
N ARG A 167 -0.22 6.23 11.06
CA ARG A 167 0.63 7.44 11.12
C ARG A 167 2.07 7.10 11.47
N PHE A 168 2.28 6.19 12.43
CA PHE A 168 3.62 5.74 12.80
C PHE A 168 4.32 5.03 11.64
N ALA A 169 3.61 4.14 10.95
CA ALA A 169 4.13 3.47 9.76
C ALA A 169 4.46 4.47 8.63
N ALA A 170 3.64 5.50 8.44
CA ALA A 170 3.92 6.57 7.48
C ALA A 170 5.20 7.35 7.82
N ILE A 171 5.45 7.66 9.10
CA ILE A 171 6.69 8.33 9.55
C ILE A 171 7.91 7.47 9.21
N ILE A 172 7.86 6.17 9.46
CA ILE A 172 8.92 5.23 9.07
C ILE A 172 9.13 5.28 7.54
N THR A 173 8.04 5.28 6.77
CA THR A 173 8.07 5.36 5.31
C THR A 173 8.77 6.62 4.79
N PHE A 174 8.40 7.79 5.28
CA PHE A 174 9.08 9.02 4.90
C PHE A 174 10.54 9.06 5.38
N GLY A 175 10.83 8.48 6.54
CA GLY A 175 12.17 8.38 7.10
C GLY A 175 13.13 7.58 6.21
N TYR A 176 12.77 6.33 5.85
CA TYR A 176 13.63 5.55 4.96
C TYR A 176 13.66 6.10 3.53
N PHE A 177 12.58 6.74 3.06
CA PHE A 177 12.56 7.37 1.74
C PHE A 177 13.59 8.51 1.67
N ALA A 178 13.64 9.38 2.69
CA ALA A 178 14.64 10.42 2.80
C ALA A 178 16.06 9.83 2.89
N PHE A 179 16.25 8.79 3.71
CA PHE A 179 17.54 8.08 3.78
C PHE A 179 17.96 7.49 2.43
N HIS A 180 17.03 6.87 1.70
CA HIS A 180 17.30 6.29 0.39
C HIS A 180 17.69 7.38 -0.62
N LEU A 181 16.93 8.47 -0.68
CA LEU A 181 17.22 9.60 -1.54
C LEU A 181 18.60 10.20 -1.24
N PHE A 182 18.92 10.40 0.05
CA PHE A 182 20.25 10.83 0.47
C PHE A 182 21.35 9.85 0.03
N SER A 183 21.12 8.54 0.17
CA SER A 183 22.09 7.51 -0.24
C SER A 183 22.35 7.53 -1.75
N LEU A 184 21.33 7.81 -2.57
CA LEU A 184 21.46 7.95 -4.02
C LEU A 184 22.22 9.23 -4.39
N ILE A 185 21.90 10.35 -3.74
CA ILE A 185 22.60 11.63 -3.95
C ILE A 185 24.09 11.50 -3.58
N LYS A 186 24.39 10.87 -2.43
CA LYS A 186 25.75 10.59 -2.00
C LYS A 186 26.48 9.71 -3.02
N LYS A 187 25.87 8.60 -3.44
CA LYS A 187 26.46 7.70 -4.45
C LYS A 187 26.73 8.39 -5.78
N LYS A 188 25.82 9.27 -6.23
CA LYS A 188 26.01 10.10 -7.43
C LYS A 188 27.22 11.02 -7.27
N ARG A 189 27.34 11.71 -6.13
CA ARG A 189 28.44 12.64 -5.82
C ARG A 189 29.79 11.89 -5.75
N ASP A 190 29.83 10.78 -5.03
CA ASP A 190 31.04 9.97 -4.84
C ASP A 190 31.55 9.39 -6.16
N ARG A 191 30.63 8.96 -7.04
CA ARG A 191 30.98 8.37 -8.35
C ARG A 191 31.03 9.37 -9.51
N ARG A 192 30.81 10.66 -9.25
CA ARG A 192 30.72 11.74 -10.27
C ARG A 192 29.85 11.37 -11.48
N MET A 193 28.73 10.69 -11.25
CA MET A 193 27.87 10.19 -12.32
C MET A 193 26.93 11.28 -12.86
N SER A 194 26.70 11.28 -14.17
CA SER A 194 25.64 12.08 -14.78
C SER A 194 24.25 11.54 -14.39
N ILE A 195 23.25 12.41 -14.35
CA ILE A 195 21.85 12.01 -14.09
C ILE A 195 21.37 11.05 -15.19
N LYS A 196 21.79 11.29 -16.44
CA LYS A 196 21.45 10.43 -17.58
C LYS A 196 22.01 9.01 -17.40
N ASP A 197 23.26 8.88 -16.97
CA ASP A 197 23.87 7.57 -16.74
C ASP A 197 23.22 6.82 -15.55
N MET A 198 22.73 7.57 -14.56
CA MET A 198 22.01 7.00 -13.42
C MET A 198 20.62 6.47 -13.82
N LEU A 199 19.90 7.18 -14.71
CA LEU A 199 18.53 6.87 -15.09
C LEU A 199 18.39 6.00 -16.34
N SER A 200 19.35 6.01 -17.25
CA SER A 200 19.26 5.26 -18.52
C SER A 200 20.52 4.46 -18.84
N GLY A 201 21.48 4.40 -17.91
CA GLY A 201 22.66 3.56 -18.07
C GLY A 201 22.35 2.06 -18.01
N PRO A 202 23.28 1.20 -18.44
CA PRO A 202 23.13 -0.25 -18.39
C PRO A 202 23.01 -0.82 -16.97
N ASN A 203 23.47 -0.07 -15.96
CA ASN A 203 23.31 -0.39 -14.54
C ASN A 203 22.19 0.45 -13.88
N SER A 204 21.27 1.01 -14.68
CA SER A 204 20.16 1.80 -14.15
C SER A 204 19.17 0.91 -13.41
N LEU A 205 18.52 1.51 -12.42
CA LEU A 205 17.38 0.92 -11.71
C LEU A 205 16.06 1.18 -12.46
N MET A 206 16.09 1.94 -13.55
CA MET A 206 14.92 2.20 -14.39
C MET A 206 14.68 1.08 -15.38
N PHE A 207 13.40 0.91 -15.74
CA PHE A 207 12.95 -0.10 -16.68
C PHE A 207 13.67 0.01 -18.03
N ASN A 208 14.23 -1.10 -18.50
CA ASN A 208 14.97 -1.19 -19.75
C ASN A 208 14.54 -2.44 -20.56
N LEU A 209 15.07 -2.59 -21.77
CA LEU A 209 14.75 -3.74 -22.65
C LEU A 209 15.29 -5.08 -22.12
N GLN A 210 16.30 -5.07 -21.27
CA GLN A 210 16.78 -6.28 -20.60
C GLN A 210 15.72 -6.82 -19.63
N ASP A 211 15.01 -5.94 -18.91
CA ASP A 211 13.94 -6.37 -18.00
C ASP A 211 12.83 -7.14 -18.72
N LEU A 212 12.47 -6.73 -19.96
CA LEU A 212 11.51 -7.46 -20.78
C LEU A 212 12.01 -8.85 -21.19
N LYS A 213 13.31 -8.96 -21.54
CA LYS A 213 13.94 -10.24 -21.88
C LYS A 213 13.97 -11.16 -20.66
N ASP A 214 14.37 -10.63 -19.51
CA ASP A 214 14.47 -11.36 -18.24
C ASP A 214 13.07 -11.79 -17.74
N PHE A 215 12.05 -10.95 -17.94
CA PHE A 215 10.66 -11.32 -17.69
C PHE A 215 10.23 -12.51 -18.56
N GLY A 216 10.50 -12.47 -19.87
CA GLY A 216 10.24 -13.59 -20.77
C GLY A 216 10.98 -14.86 -20.36
N ALA A 217 12.25 -14.75 -19.95
CA ALA A 217 13.03 -15.87 -19.44
C ALA A 217 12.44 -16.43 -18.14
N THR A 218 11.97 -15.57 -17.24
CA THR A 218 11.30 -15.98 -16.00
C THR A 218 10.00 -16.73 -16.28
N LEU A 219 9.20 -16.28 -17.26
CA LEU A 219 8.00 -17.00 -17.69
C LEU A 219 8.34 -18.39 -18.27
N LYS A 220 9.33 -18.46 -19.17
CA LYS A 220 9.81 -19.75 -19.71
C LYS A 220 10.27 -20.67 -18.59
N TRP A 221 11.00 -20.14 -17.61
CA TRP A 221 11.40 -20.88 -16.43
C TRP A 221 10.18 -21.40 -15.66
N PHE A 222 9.14 -20.59 -15.39
CA PHE A 222 7.93 -21.11 -14.71
C PHE A 222 7.30 -22.31 -15.40
N PHE A 223 7.21 -22.27 -16.74
CA PHE A 223 6.59 -23.34 -17.52
C PHE A 223 7.55 -24.48 -17.93
N GLY A 224 8.85 -24.36 -17.65
CA GLY A 224 9.83 -25.41 -17.95
C GLY A 224 10.28 -25.44 -19.40
N LEU A 225 10.13 -24.30 -20.06
CA LEU A 225 10.46 -24.07 -21.46
C LEU A 225 11.84 -23.40 -21.61
N GLY A 226 12.66 -23.42 -20.57
CA GLY A 226 13.97 -22.74 -20.49
C GLY A 226 14.88 -23.37 -19.46
#